data_AF-A0A3C1GG79-F1
#
_entry.id   AF-A0A3C1GG79-F1
#
_cell.length_a   1.000
_cell.length_b   1.000
_cell.length_c   1.000
_cell.angle_alpha   90.00
_cell.angle_beta   90.00
_cell.angle_gamma   90.00
#
_symmetry.space_group_name_H-M   'P 1'
#
loop_
_entity.id
_entity.type
_entity.pdbx_description
1 polymer ?
#
loop_
_entity_poly.entity_id
_entity_poly.type
_entity_poly.pdbx_seq_one_letter_code
_entity_poly.pdbx_strand_id
1 'polypeptide(L)'
;MIPIRASKPRSVVQRLALTEARNTLGAVVKRVHLNKEYVILEKDGIPLAGVMDIDEFEDYLELQDPKVTRIIEEGRQQYLAGKSRPAEQLLRNLEGRRAKTGRRRSA
;
A
#
# COMPACT_ATOMS: atom_id res chain seq x y z
N MET A 1 3.04 -0.55 -22.27
CA MET A 1 3.12 -1.70 -21.36
C MET A 1 3.63 -1.17 -20.02
N ILE A 2 2.74 -0.99 -19.03
CA ILE A 2 3.15 -0.55 -17.70
C ILE A 2 3.75 -1.79 -17.02
N PRO A 3 5.02 -1.78 -16.58
CA PRO A 3 5.59 -2.94 -15.93
C PRO A 3 4.81 -3.20 -14.63
N ILE A 4 4.26 -4.39 -14.54
CA ILE A 4 3.63 -4.90 -13.32
C ILE A 4 4.76 -5.03 -12.29
N ARG A 5 4.59 -4.30 -11.18
CA ARG A 5 5.33 -4.30 -9.91
C ARG A 5 6.63 -5.12 -9.90
N ALA A 6 7.74 -4.44 -9.62
CA ALA A 6 8.95 -5.07 -9.08
C ALA A 6 8.53 -6.12 -8.05
N SER A 7 8.98 -7.36 -8.23
CA SER A 7 8.69 -8.45 -7.29
C SER A 7 9.01 -7.94 -5.88
N LYS A 8 8.01 -7.93 -4.98
CA LYS A 8 8.26 -7.57 -3.57
C LYS A 8 9.48 -8.40 -3.14
N PRO A 9 10.57 -7.77 -2.65
CA PRO A 9 11.74 -8.50 -2.18
C PRO A 9 11.26 -9.53 -1.16
N ARG A 10 11.87 -10.72 -1.18
CA ARG A 10 11.52 -11.81 -0.28
C ARG A 10 11.46 -11.26 1.15
N SER A 11 10.25 -11.23 1.70
CA SER A 11 9.99 -10.67 3.01
C SER A 11 10.77 -11.47 4.06
N VAL A 12 11.73 -10.81 4.69
CA VAL A 12 12.54 -11.42 5.75
C VAL A 12 11.75 -11.29 7.05
N VAL A 13 11.39 -12.43 7.63
CA VAL A 13 10.75 -12.52 8.94
C VAL A 13 11.82 -12.81 9.97
N GLN A 14 12.02 -11.88 10.88
CA GLN A 14 12.98 -11.99 11.98
C GLN A 14 12.25 -12.26 13.29
N ARG A 15 12.89 -12.99 14.20
CA ARG A 15 12.38 -13.21 15.56
C ARG A 15 13.25 -12.42 16.52
N LEU A 16 12.62 -11.75 17.48
CA LEU A 16 13.30 -10.87 18.42
C LEU A 16 12.66 -10.99 19.80
N ALA A 17 13.48 -11.19 20.83
CA ALA A 17 12.99 -11.20 22.20
C ALA A 17 12.42 -9.82 22.57
N LEU A 18 11.31 -9.77 23.30
CA LEU A 18 10.64 -8.54 23.72
C LEU A 18 11.58 -7.60 24.48
N THR A 19 12.47 -8.17 25.30
CA THR A 19 13.47 -7.43 26.06
C THR A 19 14.48 -6.74 25.14
N GLU A 20 14.92 -7.42 24.07
CA GLU A 20 15.84 -6.86 23.08
C GLU A 20 15.17 -5.80 22.23
N ALA A 21 13.92 -6.05 21.81
CA ALA A 21 13.10 -5.09 21.08
C ALA A 21 12.88 -3.80 21.89
N ARG A 22 12.63 -3.91 23.20
CA ARG A 22 12.50 -2.75 24.09
C ARG A 22 13.77 -1.90 24.11
N ASN A 23 14.94 -2.54 24.19
CA ASN A 23 16.22 -1.85 24.27
C ASN A 23 16.65 -1.24 22.92
N THR A 24 16.16 -1.78 21.80
CA THR A 24 16.58 -1.40 20.44
C THR A 24 15.42 -0.91 19.56
N LEU A 25 14.33 -0.43 20.16
CA LEU A 25 13.08 -0.13 19.46
C LEU A 25 13.27 0.78 18.24
N GLY A 26 14.06 1.84 18.37
CA GLY A 26 14.33 2.77 17.26
C GLY A 26 14.99 2.10 16.05
N ALA A 27 15.93 1.16 16.29
CA ALA A 27 16.58 0.42 15.22
C ALA A 27 15.63 -0.60 14.58
N VAL A 28 14.79 -1.26 15.38
CA VAL A 28 13.74 -2.17 14.91
C VAL A 28 12.76 -1.42 14.00
N VAL A 29 12.24 -0.28 14.45
CA VAL A 29 11.32 0.55 13.65
C VAL A 29 11.98 1.00 12.35
N LYS A 30 13.25 1.43 12.38
CA LYS A 30 13.97 1.83 11.18
C LYS A 30 14.11 0.69 10.17
N ARG A 31 14.41 -0.53 10.61
CA ARG A 31 14.51 -1.72 9.75
C ARG A 31 13.15 -2.08 9.15
N VAL A 32 12.11 -2.11 9.97
CA VAL A 32 10.74 -2.37 9.52
C VAL A 32 10.32 -1.34 8.47
N HIS A 33 10.56 -0.06 8.72
CA HIS A 33 10.13 1.01 7.81
C HIS A 33 10.93 1.09 6.50
N LEU A 34 12.26 1.02 6.58
CA LEU A 34 13.14 1.20 5.42
C LEU A 34 13.37 -0.07 4.63
N ASN A 35 13.54 -1.21 5.32
CA ASN A 35 13.86 -2.48 4.68
C ASN A 35 12.62 -3.35 4.45
N LYS A 36 11.45 -2.90 4.93
CA LYS A 36 10.18 -3.64 4.88
C LYS A 36 10.32 -5.06 5.49
N GLU A 37 11.07 -5.14 6.58
CA GLU A 37 11.24 -6.36 7.37
C GLU A 37 10.02 -6.59 8.27
N TYR A 38 9.72 -7.86 8.55
CA TYR A 38 8.73 -8.25 9.56
C TYR A 38 9.47 -8.76 10.78
N VAL A 39 9.04 -8.34 11.97
CA VAL A 39 9.62 -8.80 13.23
C VAL A 39 8.56 -9.45 14.08
N ILE A 40 8.79 -10.69 14.48
CA ILE A 40 8.00 -11.39 15.48
C ILE A 40 8.63 -11.13 16.84
N LEU A 41 7.89 -10.47 17.73
CA LEU A 41 8.29 -10.26 19.11
C LEU A 41 7.93 -11.49 19.94
N GLU A 42 8.93 -12.02 20.63
CA GLU A 42 8.81 -13.23 21.42
C GLU A 42 9.06 -12.99 22.90
N LYS A 43 8.40 -13.75 23.77
CA LYS A 43 8.74 -13.86 25.18
C LYS A 43 8.96 -15.33 25.52
N ASP A 44 10.14 -15.67 26.03
CA ASP A 44 10.50 -17.06 26.36
C ASP A 44 10.32 -18.02 25.15
N GLY A 45 10.60 -17.53 23.94
CA GLY A 45 10.42 -18.26 22.67
C GLY A 45 8.98 -18.34 22.15
N ILE A 46 8.01 -17.75 22.86
CA ILE A 46 6.60 -17.72 22.47
C ILE A 46 6.34 -16.45 21.65
N PRO A 47 5.83 -16.53 20.41
CA PRO A 47 5.49 -15.37 19.61
C PRO A 47 4.25 -14.66 20.18
N LEU A 48 4.37 -13.34 20.40
CA LEU A 48 3.32 -12.52 21.01
C LEU A 48 2.75 -11.46 20.06
N ALA A 49 3.61 -10.81 19.27
CA ALA A 49 3.21 -9.73 18.38
C ALA A 49 4.04 -9.71 17.10
N GLY A 50 3.42 -9.28 16.01
CA GLY A 50 4.12 -8.94 14.77
C GLY A 50 4.31 -7.43 14.67
N VAL A 51 5.48 -7.01 14.22
CA VAL A 51 5.79 -5.64 13.84
C VAL A 51 6.02 -5.62 12.33
N MET A 52 5.30 -4.73 11.66
CA MET A 52 5.38 -4.52 10.23
C MET A 52 5.28 -3.02 9.94
N ASP A 53 5.57 -2.65 8.69
CA ASP A 53 5.50 -1.26 8.26
C ASP A 53 4.07 -0.73 8.31
N ILE A 54 3.92 0.56 8.63
CA ILE A 54 2.61 1.18 8.85
C ILE A 54 1.76 1.20 7.59
N ASP A 55 2.35 1.56 6.43
CA ASP A 55 1.62 1.63 5.16
C ASP A 55 1.05 0.25 4.79
N GLU A 56 1.81 -0.81 5.06
CA GLU A 56 1.36 -2.17 4.79
C GLU A 56 0.31 -2.66 5.80
N PHE A 57 0.40 -2.21 7.05
CA PHE A 57 -0.63 -2.52 8.05
C PHE A 57 -1.96 -1.84 7.68
N GLU A 58 -1.92 -0.60 7.21
CA GLU A 58 -3.09 0.11 6.70
C GLU A 58 -3.70 -0.59 5.49
N ASP A 59 -2.88 -0.96 4.49
CA ASP A 59 -3.33 -1.76 3.34
C ASP A 59 -3.97 -3.10 3.78
N TYR A 60 -3.37 -3.79 4.77
CA TYR A 60 -3.91 -5.04 5.29
C TYR A 60 -5.29 -4.84 5.92
N LEU A 61 -5.47 -3.79 6.73
CA LEU A 61 -6.75 -3.46 7.33
C LEU A 61 -7.79 -3.03 6.29
N GLU A 62 -7.39 -2.27 5.28
CA GLU A 62 -8.26 -1.86 4.19
C GLU A 62 -8.80 -3.07 3.42
N LEU A 63 -7.95 -4.07 3.16
CA LEU A 63 -8.35 -5.32 2.50
C LEU A 63 -9.33 -6.16 3.32
N GLN A 64 -9.46 -5.94 4.63
CA GLN A 64 -10.50 -6.61 5.43
C GLN A 64 -11.90 -6.06 5.17
N ASP A 65 -12.04 -4.86 4.59
CA ASP A 65 -13.34 -4.33 4.19
C ASP A 65 -13.85 -5.05 2.91
N PRO A 66 -14.97 -5.79 2.97
CA PRO A 66 -15.53 -6.45 1.79
C PRO A 66 -15.90 -5.48 0.68
N LYS A 67 -16.21 -4.21 0.98
CA LYS A 67 -16.50 -3.19 -0.02
C LYS A 67 -15.27 -2.86 -0.85
N VAL A 68 -14.11 -2.71 -0.21
CA VAL A 68 -12.85 -2.44 -0.91
C VAL A 68 -12.50 -3.63 -1.79
N THR A 69 -12.60 -4.85 -1.26
CA THR A 69 -12.37 -6.07 -2.04
C THR A 69 -13.27 -6.16 -3.27
N ARG A 70 -14.55 -5.79 -3.15
CA ARG A 70 -15.49 -5.74 -4.29
C ARG A 70 -15.06 -4.71 -5.33
N ILE A 71 -14.70 -3.51 -4.93
CA ILE A 71 -14.26 -2.44 -5.84
C ILE A 71 -12.98 -2.87 -6.58
N ILE A 72 -12.04 -3.49 -5.89
CA ILE A 72 -10.80 -4.04 -6.49
C ILE A 72 -11.14 -5.10 -7.54
N GLU A 73 -12.05 -6.02 -7.23
CA GLU A 73 -12.44 -7.08 -8.17
C GLU A 73 -13.18 -6.51 -9.38
N GLU A 74 -14.13 -5.59 -9.19
CA GLU A 74 -14.82 -4.90 -10.28
C GLU A 74 -13.83 -4.15 -11.18
N GLY A 75 -12.88 -3.43 -10.59
CA GLY A 75 -11.81 -2.74 -11.32
C GLY A 75 -10.95 -3.71 -12.13
N ARG A 76 -10.59 -4.85 -11.55
CA ARG A 76 -9.84 -5.92 -12.23
C ARG A 76 -10.61 -6.47 -13.42
N GLN A 77 -11.90 -6.74 -13.27
CA GLN A 77 -12.75 -7.22 -14.37
C GLN A 77 -12.87 -6.19 -15.49
N GLN A 78 -13.04 -4.91 -15.15
CA GLN A 78 -13.09 -3.84 -16.15
C GLN A 78 -11.76 -3.69 -16.90
N TYR A 79 -10.62 -3.82 -16.20
CA TYR A 79 -9.30 -3.81 -16.82
C TYR A 79 -9.12 -4.98 -17.79
N LEU A 80 -9.44 -6.20 -17.36
CA LEU A 80 -9.38 -7.40 -18.21
C LEU A 80 -10.32 -7.32 -19.43
N ALA A 81 -11.47 -6.67 -19.27
CA ALA A 81 -12.42 -6.39 -20.35
C ALA A 81 -11.98 -5.22 -21.26
N GLY A 82 -10.80 -4.63 -21.06
CA GLY A 82 -10.27 -3.53 -21.87
C GLY A 82 -11.00 -2.19 -21.67
N LYS A 83 -11.80 -2.05 -20.60
CA LYS A 83 -12.57 -0.83 -20.29
C LYS A 83 -11.72 0.26 -19.62
N SER A 84 -10.43 0.01 -19.40
CA SER A 84 -9.48 1.00 -18.94
C SER A 84 -9.17 2.03 -20.04
N ARG A 85 -8.76 3.23 -19.63
CA ARG A 85 -8.27 4.27 -20.55
C ARG A 85 -6.87 4.74 -20.16
N PRO A 86 -6.07 5.24 -21.11
CA PRO A 86 -4.77 5.84 -20.80
C PRO A 86 -4.90 7.05 -19.86
N ALA A 87 -3.92 7.22 -19.00
CA ALA A 87 -3.89 8.32 -18.03
C ALA A 87 -3.84 9.68 -18.74
N GLU A 88 -3.10 9.78 -19.85
CA GLU A 88 -2.94 11.00 -20.65
C GLU A 88 -4.28 11.47 -21.22
N GLN A 89 -5.13 10.52 -21.64
CA GLN A 89 -6.46 10.83 -22.14
C GLN A 89 -7.36 11.37 -21.02
N LEU A 90 -7.25 10.82 -19.81
CA LEU A 90 -7.96 11.36 -18.64
C LEU A 90 -7.48 12.78 -18.31
N LEU A 91 -6.16 13.02 -18.24
CA LEU A 91 -5.57 14.31 -17.91
C LEU A 91 -6.02 15.41 -18.88
N ARG A 92 -5.92 15.16 -20.19
CA ARG A 92 -6.39 16.10 -21.22
C ARG A 92 -7.86 16.46 -21.07
N ASN A 93 -8.71 15.48 -20.72
CA ASN A 93 -10.13 15.71 -20.48
C ASN A 93 -10.38 16.59 -19.24
N LEU A 94 -9.59 16.41 -18.17
CA LEU A 94 -9.70 17.22 -16.95
C LEU A 94 -9.23 18.67 -17.18
N GLU A 95 -8.12 18.86 -17.90
CA GLU A 95 -7.63 20.19 -18.30
C GLU A 95 -8.64 20.92 -19.18
N GLY A 96 -9.19 20.24 -20.19
CA GLY A 96 -10.23 20.80 -21.06
C GLY A 96 -11.50 21.19 -20.30
N ARG A 97 -11.90 20.44 -19.26
CA ARG A 97 -13.00 20.80 -18.37
C ARG A 97 -12.68 22.02 -17.52
N ARG A 98 -11.48 22.10 -16.94
CA ARG A 98 -11.03 23.24 -16.12
C ARG A 98 -11.03 24.55 -16.92
N ALA A 99 -10.55 24.51 -18.16
CA ALA A 99 -10.56 25.67 -19.06
C ALA A 99 -11.99 26.15 -19.40
N LYS A 100 -12.95 25.23 -19.62
CA LYS A 100 -14.36 25.56 -19.88
C LYS A 100 -15.06 26.18 -18.66
N THR A 101 -14.76 25.71 -17.45
CA THR A 101 -15.32 26.26 -16.21
C THR A 101 -14.76 27.66 -15.91
N GLY A 102 -13.48 27.90 -16.20
CA GLY A 102 -12.88 29.23 -16.08
C GLY A 102 -13.52 30.26 -17.02
N ARG A 103 -13.77 29.88 -18.28
CA ARG A 103 -14.38 30.75 -19.29
C ARG A 103 -15.85 31.11 -19.02
N ARG A 104 -16.57 30.34 -18.20
CA ARG A 104 -17.94 30.62 -17.75
C ARG A 104 -18.02 31.56 -16.55
N ARG A 105 -16.91 31.80 -15.84
CA ARG A 105 -16.85 32.70 -14.67
C ARG A 105 -16.36 34.10 -15.01
N SER A 106 -15.84 34.31 -16.21
CA SER A 106 -15.32 35.59 -16.71
C SER A 106 -16.20 36.24 -17.78
N ALA A 107 -17.44 35.76 -17.93
CA ALA A 107 -18.47 36.32 -18.80
C ALA A 107 -19.68 36.76 -17.96
#